data_AF-A0A3S1CNR7-F1
#
_entry.id   AF-A0A3S1CNR7-F1
#
_cell.length_a   1.000
_cell.length_b   1.000
_cell.length_c   1.000
_cell.angle_alpha   90.00
_cell.angle_beta   90.00
_cell.angle_gamma   90.00
#
_symmetry.space_group_name_H-M   'P 1'
#
loop_
_entity.id
_entity.type
_entity.pdbx_description
1 polymer ?
#
loop_
_entity_poly.entity_id
_entity_poly.type
_entity_poly.pdbx_seq_one_letter_code
_entity_poly.pdbx_strand_id
1 'polypeptide(L)'
;MSQTFVDSSRLFIPRSRALVWLNLAVTFVVAAISFGLGFWQGLSAQIVILYTIVLAAVLFWLINYVAVIFEARSSSLETDTAVSAGGSGVWAGNRVLIITMAVMLIVYLLITATVPSFRSLGNLIAFLLLEAILVFAFKVGNRFAHGRSAFIGLIVLLALIVISSFTINGFLSGANIKAILLFAAFLGIACVGQTLVALLGGLDLSIPFVIGASNIGLLFLISLGVPPWLALVFVLIIGGALGFLNGVLSYRLQGQALILTLGMGFAIAGLVQILTSIGSSFGGNVFGTVPKWLQNLAAMNGRTFGLAVPPTILLWIVIAIIVIVGLRYSAFGRYIYALGGNRRSAK
;
A
#
# COMPACT_ATOMS: atom_id res chain seq x y z
N MET A 1 18.16 26.70 -25.43
CA MET A 1 18.54 27.01 -24.04
C MET A 1 19.31 25.83 -23.49
N SER A 2 20.56 26.05 -23.13
CA SER A 2 21.62 25.04 -22.96
C SER A 2 21.29 23.97 -21.93
N GLN A 3 21.22 22.71 -22.37
CA GLN A 3 21.30 21.56 -21.50
C GLN A 3 22.68 21.56 -20.82
N THR A 4 22.71 21.82 -19.52
CA THR A 4 23.87 21.51 -18.70
C THR A 4 23.96 19.99 -18.58
N PHE A 5 24.81 19.38 -19.38
CA PHE A 5 25.26 18.02 -19.18
C PHE A 5 25.78 17.92 -17.74
N VAL A 6 25.05 17.16 -16.90
CA VAL A 6 25.59 16.70 -15.63
C VAL A 6 26.79 15.85 -15.99
N ASP A 7 27.98 16.33 -15.66
CA ASP A 7 29.24 15.61 -15.79
C ASP A 7 29.08 14.22 -15.17
N SER A 8 28.93 13.21 -16.04
CA SER A 8 28.62 11.82 -15.70
C SER A 8 29.81 11.09 -15.04
N SER A 9 30.90 11.81 -14.76
CA SER A 9 32.14 11.26 -14.20
C SER A 9 32.23 11.32 -12.67
N ARG A 10 31.36 12.07 -11.98
CA ARG A 10 31.42 12.21 -10.50
C ARG A 10 30.36 11.36 -9.81
N LEU A 11 30.72 10.11 -9.55
CA LEU A 11 29.95 9.16 -8.75
C LEU A 11 29.62 9.73 -7.35
N PHE A 12 28.32 9.85 -7.07
CA PHE A 12 27.68 9.70 -5.74
C PHE A 12 28.20 10.50 -4.53
N ILE A 13 28.98 11.57 -4.68
CA ILE A 13 29.49 12.40 -3.56
C ILE A 13 29.07 13.86 -3.77
N PRO A 14 28.44 14.52 -2.76
CA PRO A 14 28.06 15.94 -2.86
C PRO A 14 29.30 16.82 -3.02
N ARG A 15 29.20 17.89 -3.81
CA ARG A 15 30.28 18.87 -4.04
C ARG A 15 30.58 19.67 -2.76
N SER A 16 29.57 19.94 -1.93
CA SER A 16 29.74 20.61 -0.64
C SER A 16 30.48 19.71 0.36
N ARG A 17 31.71 20.10 0.70
CA ARG A 17 32.52 19.44 1.73
C ARG A 17 31.81 19.38 3.09
N ALA A 18 31.05 20.41 3.44
CA ALA A 18 30.28 20.44 4.69
C ALA A 18 29.19 19.36 4.73
N LEU A 19 28.50 19.11 3.59
CA LEU A 19 27.51 18.04 3.50
C LEU A 19 28.16 16.66 3.57
N VAL A 20 29.32 16.45 2.95
CA VAL A 20 30.05 15.17 3.05
C VAL A 20 30.41 14.87 4.52
N TRP A 21 30.95 15.86 5.25
CA TRP A 21 31.30 15.70 6.66
C TRP A 21 30.09 15.49 7.56
N LEU A 22 28.98 16.18 7.30
CA LEU A 22 27.72 15.98 8.01
C LEU A 22 27.17 14.57 7.78
N ASN A 23 27.14 14.11 6.53
CA ASN A 23 26.67 12.76 6.17
C ASN A 23 27.52 11.67 6.81
N LEU A 24 28.84 11.89 6.87
CA LEU A 24 29.79 10.98 7.50
C LEU A 24 29.59 10.96 9.03
N ALA A 25 29.38 12.11 9.66
CA ALA A 25 29.10 12.21 11.09
C ALA A 25 27.78 11.50 11.46
N VAL A 26 26.70 11.72 10.71
CA VAL A 26 25.41 11.05 10.91
C VAL A 26 25.56 9.55 10.74
N THR A 27 26.26 9.11 9.69
CA THR A 27 26.51 7.68 9.47
C THR A 27 27.28 7.06 10.63
N PHE A 28 28.32 7.74 11.11
CA PHE A 28 29.15 7.25 12.20
C PHE A 28 28.39 7.15 13.53
N VAL A 29 27.56 8.15 13.85
CA VAL A 29 26.72 8.15 15.06
C VAL A 29 25.74 6.98 15.03
N VAL A 30 25.05 6.78 13.89
CA VAL A 30 24.09 5.68 13.75
C VAL A 30 24.79 4.32 13.79
N ALA A 31 25.95 4.20 13.15
CA ALA A 31 26.77 2.98 13.20
C ALA A 31 27.27 2.69 14.62
N ALA A 32 27.68 3.68 15.40
CA ALA A 32 28.13 3.52 16.78
C ALA A 32 26.98 3.08 17.71
N ILE A 33 25.79 3.67 17.55
CA ILE A 33 24.58 3.25 18.28
C ILE A 33 24.22 1.80 17.90
N SER A 34 24.25 1.47 16.61
CA SER A 34 24.02 0.11 16.13
C SER A 34 25.02 -0.89 16.72
N PHE A 35 26.30 -0.55 16.73
CA PHE A 35 27.35 -1.39 17.29
C PHE A 35 27.12 -1.66 18.78
N GLY A 36 26.86 -0.61 19.57
CA GLY A 36 26.62 -0.73 21.01
C GLY A 36 25.36 -1.55 21.34
N LEU A 37 24.27 -1.34 20.61
CA LEU A 37 23.03 -2.11 20.76
C LEU A 37 23.21 -3.58 20.38
N GLY A 38 24.03 -3.89 19.39
CA GLY A 38 24.32 -5.26 18.97
C GLY A 38 25.01 -6.07 20.07
N PHE A 39 26.02 -5.49 20.73
CA PHE A 39 26.68 -6.13 21.86
C PHE A 39 25.82 -6.19 23.12
N TRP A 40 25.00 -5.16 23.38
CA TRP A 40 24.02 -5.20 24.47
C TRP A 40 23.10 -6.43 24.33
N GLN A 41 22.68 -6.73 23.11
CA GLN A 41 21.77 -7.85 22.81
C GLN A 41 22.46 -9.23 22.84
N GLY A 42 23.74 -9.31 23.20
CA GLY A 42 24.48 -10.57 23.26
C GLY A 42 24.69 -11.24 21.90
N LEU A 43 24.58 -10.49 20.80
CA LEU A 43 24.84 -11.00 19.47
C LEU A 43 26.33 -11.32 19.29
N SER A 44 26.64 -12.29 18.43
CA SER A 44 28.04 -12.63 18.14
C SER A 44 28.77 -11.44 17.50
N ALA A 45 30.04 -11.25 17.87
CA ALA A 45 30.83 -10.13 17.36
C ALA A 45 30.85 -10.07 15.83
N GLN A 46 30.87 -11.23 15.16
CA GLN A 46 30.79 -11.34 13.70
C GLN A 46 29.50 -10.72 13.13
N ILE A 47 28.34 -11.01 13.74
CA ILE A 47 27.04 -10.48 13.31
C ILE A 47 26.96 -8.97 13.57
N VAL A 48 27.41 -8.51 14.74
CA VAL A 48 27.38 -7.09 15.10
C VAL A 48 28.26 -6.27 14.15
N ILE A 49 29.46 -6.76 13.86
CA ILE A 49 30.40 -6.11 12.93
C ILE A 49 29.80 -6.07 11.52
N LEU A 50 29.29 -7.20 11.03
CA LEU A 50 28.72 -7.30 9.68
C LEU A 50 27.51 -6.35 9.51
N TYR A 51 26.56 -6.35 10.45
CA TYR A 51 25.41 -5.46 10.38
C TYR A 51 25.80 -3.98 10.50
N THR A 52 26.76 -3.65 11.35
CA THR A 52 27.23 -2.27 11.51
C THR A 52 27.90 -1.76 10.22
N ILE A 53 28.72 -2.59 9.57
CA ILE A 53 29.40 -2.23 8.31
C ILE A 53 28.38 -2.05 7.19
N VAL A 54 27.44 -3.01 7.03
CA VAL A 54 26.41 -2.93 5.99
C VAL A 54 25.51 -1.71 6.20
N LEU A 55 25.09 -1.46 7.45
CA LEU A 55 24.31 -0.28 7.81
C LEU A 55 25.06 1.01 7.47
N ALA A 56 26.32 1.13 7.89
CA ALA A 56 27.14 2.31 7.63
C ALA A 56 27.33 2.55 6.12
N ALA A 57 27.62 1.50 5.35
CA ALA A 57 27.81 1.60 3.90
C ALA A 57 26.53 2.03 3.18
N VAL A 58 25.40 1.40 3.50
CA VAL A 58 24.09 1.68 2.89
C VAL A 58 23.61 3.09 3.27
N LEU A 59 23.71 3.44 4.55
CA LEU A 59 23.30 4.75 5.07
C LEU A 59 24.14 5.87 4.48
N PHE A 60 25.47 5.70 4.44
CA PHE A 60 26.38 6.67 3.83
C PHE A 60 26.06 6.87 2.35
N TRP A 61 25.87 5.76 1.60
CA TRP A 61 25.52 5.81 0.19
C TRP A 61 24.19 6.55 -0.05
N LEU A 62 23.17 6.25 0.75
CA LEU A 62 21.85 6.88 0.65
C LEU A 62 21.87 8.37 0.97
N ILE A 63 22.48 8.76 2.09
CA ILE A 63 22.51 10.17 2.50
C ILE A 63 23.31 11.00 1.49
N ASN A 64 24.44 10.48 0.98
CA ASN A 64 25.21 11.17 -0.06
C ASN A 64 24.48 11.25 -1.39
N TYR A 65 23.78 10.18 -1.81
CA TYR A 65 22.92 10.22 -3.00
C TYR A 65 21.84 11.31 -2.88
N VAL A 66 21.18 11.37 -1.72
CA VAL A 66 20.16 12.38 -1.44
C VAL A 66 20.76 13.79 -1.48
N ALA A 67 21.93 14.01 -0.87
CA ALA A 67 22.64 15.28 -0.81
C ALA A 67 23.12 15.79 -2.18
N VAL A 68 23.67 14.93 -3.04
CA VAL A 68 24.04 15.27 -4.43
C VAL A 68 22.83 15.81 -5.20
N ILE A 69 21.67 15.19 -5.02
CA ILE A 69 20.44 15.63 -5.69
C ILE A 69 19.95 16.97 -5.13
N PHE A 70 20.15 17.23 -3.83
CA PHE A 70 19.81 18.52 -3.23
C PHE A 70 20.67 19.66 -3.80
N GLU A 71 21.97 19.42 -3.96
CA GLU A 71 22.92 20.40 -4.49
C GLU A 71 22.76 20.65 -6.00
N ALA A 72 22.41 19.61 -6.76
CA ALA A 72 22.04 19.76 -8.17
C ALA A 72 20.79 20.64 -8.36
N ARG A 73 19.91 20.73 -7.36
CA ARG A 73 18.69 21.56 -7.40
C ARG A 73 18.93 22.98 -6.88
N SER A 74 19.82 23.18 -5.90
CA SER A 74 20.18 24.54 -5.45
C SER A 74 20.93 25.30 -6.54
N SER A 75 21.83 24.63 -7.25
CA SER A 75 22.55 25.22 -8.39
C SER A 75 21.64 25.61 -9.56
N SER A 76 20.56 24.86 -9.82
CA SER A 76 19.55 25.25 -10.82
C SER A 76 18.71 26.46 -10.39
N LEU A 77 18.53 26.68 -9.09
CA LEU A 77 17.77 27.83 -8.56
C LEU A 77 18.63 29.10 -8.53
N GLU A 78 19.93 28.98 -8.24
CA GLU A 78 20.89 30.10 -8.32
C GLU A 78 21.03 30.67 -9.74
N THR A 79 20.75 29.86 -10.78
CA THR A 79 20.77 30.36 -12.17
C THR A 79 19.54 31.20 -12.51
N ASP A 80 18.42 31.03 -11.79
CA ASP A 80 17.19 31.82 -11.94
C ASP A 80 17.08 32.98 -10.94
N THR A 81 17.84 32.97 -9.85
CA THR A 81 17.75 33.98 -8.78
C THR A 81 19.07 34.71 -8.54
N ALA A 82 19.44 35.61 -9.47
CA ALA A 82 20.28 36.76 -9.15
C ALA A 82 19.48 37.90 -8.45
N VAL A 83 18.25 37.64 -8.02
CA VAL A 83 17.40 38.57 -7.27
C VAL A 83 16.84 37.86 -6.04
N SER A 84 17.05 38.49 -4.88
CA SER A 84 16.62 38.11 -3.53
C SER A 84 17.50 37.10 -2.77
N ALA A 85 18.35 37.68 -1.91
CA ALA A 85 18.99 37.01 -0.80
C ALA A 85 17.97 36.57 0.26
N GLY A 86 18.21 35.43 0.90
CA GLY A 86 17.51 35.02 2.12
C GLY A 86 17.18 33.53 2.15
N GLY A 87 18.05 32.73 2.76
CA GLY A 87 17.98 31.27 2.77
C GLY A 87 16.62 30.69 3.18
N SER A 88 15.97 29.98 2.25
CA SER A 88 14.90 29.01 2.57
C SER A 88 14.52 28.09 1.38
N GLY A 89 15.33 28.02 0.32
CA GLY A 89 14.98 27.25 -0.89
C GLY A 89 14.85 25.73 -0.68
N VAL A 90 15.55 25.16 0.30
CA VAL A 90 15.53 23.72 0.60
C VAL A 90 14.27 23.31 1.39
N TRP A 91 13.83 24.17 2.31
CA TRP A 91 12.69 23.94 3.20
C TRP A 91 11.36 24.06 2.45
N ALA A 92 11.18 25.10 1.63
CA ALA A 92 9.92 25.36 0.94
C ALA A 92 9.51 24.23 -0.02
N GLY A 93 10.48 23.59 -0.68
CA GLY A 93 10.22 22.53 -1.67
C GLY A 93 9.99 21.13 -1.09
N ASN A 94 10.38 20.86 0.15
CA ASN A 94 10.34 19.51 0.75
C ASN A 94 9.71 19.46 2.16
N ARG A 95 9.08 20.55 2.61
CA ARG A 95 8.43 20.65 3.94
C ARG A 95 7.58 19.45 4.31
N VAL A 96 6.79 18.92 3.35
CA VAL A 96 5.91 17.77 3.60
C VAL A 96 6.72 16.52 3.91
N LEU A 97 7.76 16.22 3.12
CA LEU A 97 8.62 15.06 3.34
C LEU A 97 9.34 15.15 4.70
N ILE A 98 9.88 16.33 5.02
CA ILE A 98 10.61 16.57 6.27
C ILE A 98 9.67 16.41 7.48
N ILE A 99 8.47 16.98 7.42
CA ILE A 99 7.46 16.83 8.48
C ILE A 99 7.05 15.37 8.63
N THR A 100 6.81 14.64 7.53
CA THR A 100 6.44 13.22 7.58
C THR A 100 7.53 12.37 8.23
N MET A 101 8.80 12.60 7.90
CA MET A 101 9.93 11.89 8.53
C MET A 101 10.07 12.22 10.02
N ALA A 102 9.96 13.50 10.38
CA ALA A 102 10.02 13.92 11.78
C ALA A 102 8.90 13.27 12.60
N VAL A 103 7.68 13.21 12.07
CA VAL A 103 6.55 12.53 12.72
C VAL A 103 6.80 11.03 12.83
N MET A 104 7.28 10.37 11.79
CA MET A 104 7.63 8.94 11.81
C MET A 104 8.71 8.64 12.87
N LEU A 105 9.74 9.46 12.96
CA LEU A 105 10.80 9.34 13.97
C LEU A 105 10.24 9.51 15.38
N ILE A 106 9.39 10.52 15.62
CA ILE A 106 8.74 10.72 16.92
C ILE A 106 7.89 9.50 17.29
N VAL A 107 7.10 8.97 16.35
CA VAL A 107 6.29 7.77 16.56
C VAL A 107 7.17 6.56 16.87
N TYR A 108 8.26 6.35 16.14
CA TYR A 108 9.21 5.27 16.42
C TYR A 108 9.81 5.39 17.82
N LEU A 109 10.24 6.59 18.22
CA LEU A 109 10.79 6.83 19.55
C LEU A 109 9.76 6.59 20.66
N LEU A 110 8.51 7.01 20.46
CA LEU A 110 7.41 6.74 21.39
C LEU A 110 7.17 5.23 21.53
N ILE A 111 7.05 4.49 20.43
CA ILE A 111 6.86 3.03 20.48
C ILE A 111 8.06 2.34 21.14
N THR A 112 9.28 2.78 20.83
CA THR A 112 10.52 2.27 21.45
C THR A 112 10.56 2.54 22.96
N ALA A 113 10.06 3.70 23.41
CA ALA A 113 9.98 4.05 24.81
C ALA A 113 8.91 3.21 25.54
N THR A 114 7.74 3.01 24.94
CA THR A 114 6.60 2.33 25.57
C THR A 114 6.71 0.80 25.52
N VAL A 115 7.29 0.23 24.46
CA VAL A 115 7.30 -1.21 24.23
C VAL A 115 8.74 -1.74 24.35
N PRO A 116 9.10 -2.44 25.45
CA PRO A 116 10.45 -2.94 25.66
C PRO A 116 10.93 -3.88 24.56
N SER A 117 10.03 -4.74 24.04
CA SER A 117 10.32 -5.65 22.92
C SER A 117 10.65 -4.91 21.61
N PHE A 118 10.30 -3.64 21.51
CA PHE A 118 10.58 -2.82 20.33
C PHE A 118 12.00 -2.24 20.35
N ARG A 119 12.68 -2.25 21.51
CA ARG A 119 14.06 -1.77 21.72
C ARG A 119 15.09 -2.78 21.21
N SER A 120 15.01 -3.12 19.92
CA SER A 120 15.93 -4.05 19.27
C SER A 120 16.76 -3.37 18.18
N LEU A 121 17.95 -3.92 17.92
CA LEU A 121 18.83 -3.44 16.87
C LEU A 121 18.17 -3.60 15.50
N GLY A 122 17.52 -4.75 15.31
CA GLY A 122 16.78 -5.07 14.10
C GLY A 122 15.67 -4.06 13.82
N ASN A 123 14.93 -3.64 14.84
CA ASN A 123 13.84 -2.67 14.66
C ASN A 123 14.35 -1.26 14.33
N LEU A 124 15.47 -0.85 14.93
CA LEU A 124 16.11 0.43 14.59
C LEU A 124 16.61 0.44 13.15
N ILE A 125 17.31 -0.62 12.74
CA ILE A 125 17.80 -0.78 11.36
C ILE A 125 16.62 -0.82 10.38
N ALA A 126 15.59 -1.61 10.69
CA ALA A 126 14.37 -1.70 9.89
C ALA A 126 13.69 -0.33 9.71
N PHE A 127 13.57 0.44 10.79
CA PHE A 127 12.99 1.78 10.76
C PHE A 127 13.82 2.75 9.90
N LEU A 128 15.14 2.79 10.10
CA LEU A 128 16.02 3.66 9.32
C LEU A 128 16.04 3.29 7.83
N LEU A 129 15.98 1.99 7.52
CA LEU A 129 15.90 1.51 6.15
C LEU A 129 14.56 1.88 5.50
N LEU A 130 13.45 1.79 6.25
CA LEU A 130 12.14 2.22 5.81
C LEU A 130 12.12 3.73 5.50
N GLU A 131 12.62 4.56 6.42
CA GLU A 131 12.76 6.01 6.26
C GLU A 131 13.57 6.34 4.98
N ALA A 132 14.72 5.70 4.82
CA ALA A 132 15.60 5.95 3.69
C ALA A 132 14.95 5.55 2.35
N ILE A 133 14.26 4.42 2.31
CA ILE A 133 13.54 3.98 1.11
C ILE A 133 12.34 4.89 0.82
N LEU A 134 11.64 5.37 1.85
CA LEU A 134 10.54 6.33 1.69
C LEU A 134 11.06 7.62 1.03
N VAL A 135 12.17 8.17 1.53
CA VAL A 135 12.81 9.36 0.93
C VAL A 135 13.18 9.12 -0.53
N PHE A 136 13.80 7.97 -0.82
CA PHE A 136 14.14 7.59 -2.18
C PHE A 136 12.89 7.48 -3.07
N ALA A 137 11.86 6.78 -2.61
CA ALA A 137 10.60 6.58 -3.34
C ALA A 137 9.91 7.90 -3.67
N PHE A 138 9.73 8.79 -2.69
CA PHE A 138 9.06 10.07 -2.89
C PHE A 138 9.84 10.99 -3.84
N LYS A 139 11.17 10.98 -3.76
CA LYS A 139 12.04 11.86 -4.56
C LYS A 139 12.25 11.35 -5.98
N VAL A 140 12.40 10.04 -6.18
CA VAL A 140 12.43 9.42 -7.50
C VAL A 140 11.05 9.45 -8.14
N GLY A 141 9.98 9.24 -7.36
CA GLY A 141 8.61 9.39 -7.81
C GLY A 141 8.32 10.78 -8.40
N ASN A 142 8.94 11.83 -7.87
CA ASN A 142 8.86 13.20 -8.44
C ASN A 142 9.46 13.32 -9.85
N ARG A 143 10.29 12.37 -10.30
CA ARG A 143 10.83 12.35 -11.67
C ARG A 143 9.89 11.67 -12.66
N PHE A 144 8.93 10.89 -12.18
CA PHE A 144 7.92 10.25 -13.03
C PHE A 144 6.68 11.15 -13.14
N ALA A 145 6.49 11.74 -14.32
CA ALA A 145 5.30 12.56 -14.60
C ALA A 145 4.00 11.71 -14.64
N HIS A 146 4.10 10.42 -14.95
CA HIS A 146 2.99 9.47 -15.00
C HIS A 146 3.28 8.27 -14.08
N GLY A 147 2.28 7.78 -13.35
CA GLY A 147 2.39 6.56 -12.54
C GLY A 147 3.18 6.70 -11.22
N ARG A 148 3.47 7.92 -10.77
CA ARG A 148 4.21 8.21 -9.54
C ARG A 148 3.69 7.47 -8.31
N SER A 149 2.38 7.44 -8.12
CA SER A 149 1.74 6.77 -6.96
C SER A 149 1.99 5.26 -6.97
N ALA A 150 1.84 4.61 -8.13
CA ALA A 150 2.10 3.19 -8.30
C ALA A 150 3.58 2.84 -8.07
N PHE A 151 4.48 3.67 -8.59
CA PHE A 151 5.93 3.50 -8.41
C PHE A 151 6.33 3.61 -6.93
N ILE A 152 5.84 4.63 -6.22
CA ILE A 152 6.08 4.80 -4.77
C ILE A 152 5.54 3.58 -4.02
N GLY A 153 4.31 3.15 -4.32
CA GLY A 153 3.71 1.98 -3.69
C GLY A 153 4.52 0.70 -3.89
N LEU A 154 5.05 0.46 -5.09
CA LEU A 154 5.85 -0.71 -5.39
C LEU A 154 7.21 -0.69 -4.67
N ILE A 155 7.88 0.46 -4.59
CA ILE A 155 9.12 0.59 -3.82
C ILE A 155 8.87 0.34 -2.33
N VAL A 156 7.81 0.94 -1.77
CA VAL A 156 7.46 0.75 -0.36
C VAL A 156 7.13 -0.71 -0.09
N LEU A 157 6.40 -1.39 -0.98
CA LEU A 157 6.13 -2.82 -0.86
C LEU A 157 7.42 -3.65 -0.85
N LEU A 158 8.33 -3.40 -1.79
CA LEU A 158 9.63 -4.10 -1.85
C LEU A 158 10.45 -3.86 -0.58
N ALA A 159 10.47 -2.62 -0.08
CA ALA A 159 11.13 -2.27 1.16
C ALA A 159 10.62 -3.10 2.33
N LEU A 160 9.29 -3.15 2.50
CA LEU A 160 8.64 -3.87 3.58
C LEU A 160 8.93 -5.38 3.49
N ILE A 161 8.95 -5.95 2.28
CA ILE A 161 9.32 -7.36 2.09
C ILE A 161 10.77 -7.61 2.50
N VAL A 162 11.70 -6.78 2.04
CA VAL A 162 13.13 -6.91 2.37
C VAL A 162 13.35 -6.78 3.86
N ILE A 163 12.85 -5.70 4.49
CA ILE A 163 12.95 -5.49 5.93
C ILE A 163 12.37 -6.69 6.69
N SER A 164 11.14 -7.08 6.37
CA SER A 164 10.45 -8.16 7.10
C SER A 164 11.15 -9.50 6.92
N SER A 165 11.82 -9.74 5.79
CA SER A 165 12.61 -10.96 5.56
C SER A 165 13.81 -11.09 6.51
N PHE A 166 14.41 -9.98 6.93
CA PHE A 166 15.54 -9.97 7.87
C PHE A 166 15.10 -9.86 9.33
N THR A 167 13.96 -9.21 9.61
CA THR A 167 13.49 -8.98 10.98
C THR A 167 12.63 -10.12 11.53
N ILE A 168 11.87 -10.80 10.67
CA ILE A 168 10.88 -11.80 11.09
C ILE A 168 11.31 -13.19 10.61
N ASN A 169 11.68 -14.05 11.56
CA ASN A 169 12.00 -15.45 11.27
C ASN A 169 10.83 -16.15 10.58
N GLY A 170 11.08 -16.79 9.43
CA GLY A 170 10.04 -17.48 8.67
C GLY A 170 9.09 -16.55 7.90
N PHE A 171 9.40 -15.26 7.75
CA PHE A 171 8.59 -14.34 6.95
C PHE A 171 8.42 -14.80 5.50
N LEU A 172 9.49 -15.28 4.87
CA LEU A 172 9.43 -15.84 3.52
C LEU A 172 9.04 -17.33 3.50
N SER A 173 8.50 -17.86 4.61
CA SER A 173 7.97 -19.23 4.62
C SER A 173 6.79 -19.35 3.67
N GLY A 174 6.63 -20.53 3.05
CA GLY A 174 5.52 -20.79 2.15
C GLY A 174 4.14 -20.59 2.80
N ALA A 175 4.00 -20.84 4.11
CA ALA A 175 2.76 -20.60 4.84
C ALA A 175 2.44 -19.10 4.96
N ASN A 176 3.43 -18.27 5.30
CA ASN A 176 3.23 -16.84 5.43
C ASN A 176 3.01 -16.17 4.06
N ILE A 177 3.73 -16.58 3.02
CA ILE A 177 3.51 -16.07 1.65
C ILE A 177 2.08 -16.37 1.19
N LYS A 178 1.58 -17.59 1.43
CA LYS A 178 0.19 -17.95 1.11
C LYS A 178 -0.82 -17.10 1.89
N ALA A 179 -0.56 -16.84 3.17
CA ALA A 179 -1.40 -15.99 4.00
C ALA A 179 -1.49 -14.58 3.43
N ILE A 180 -0.33 -13.97 3.12
CA ILE A 180 -0.23 -12.63 2.54
C ILE A 180 -0.99 -12.59 1.19
N LEU A 181 -0.76 -13.57 0.31
CA LEU A 181 -1.43 -13.64 -0.98
C LEU A 181 -2.94 -13.86 -0.85
N LEU A 182 -3.41 -14.63 0.13
CA LEU A 182 -4.83 -14.84 0.37
C LEU A 182 -5.53 -13.55 0.81
N PHE A 183 -4.96 -12.82 1.77
CA PHE A 183 -5.50 -11.51 2.17
C PHE A 183 -5.44 -10.49 1.03
N ALA A 184 -4.34 -10.49 0.28
CA ALA A 184 -4.19 -9.67 -0.91
C ALA A 184 -5.22 -10.04 -1.98
N ALA A 185 -5.59 -11.31 -2.12
CA ALA A 185 -6.60 -11.75 -3.08
C ALA A 185 -8.01 -11.26 -2.72
N PHE A 186 -8.41 -11.27 -1.44
CA PHE A 186 -9.70 -10.71 -1.03
C PHE A 186 -9.81 -9.23 -1.40
N LEU A 187 -8.78 -8.44 -1.06
CA LEU A 187 -8.74 -7.02 -1.42
C LEU A 187 -8.59 -6.84 -2.94
N GLY A 188 -7.78 -7.67 -3.59
CA GLY A 188 -7.47 -7.62 -5.00
C GLY A 188 -8.70 -7.83 -5.89
N ILE A 189 -9.59 -8.77 -5.55
CA ILE A 189 -10.86 -8.98 -6.27
C ILE A 189 -11.72 -7.71 -6.21
N ALA A 190 -11.84 -7.09 -5.03
CA ALA A 190 -12.55 -5.83 -4.87
C ALA A 190 -11.89 -4.69 -5.68
N CYS A 191 -10.56 -4.61 -5.68
CA CYS A 191 -9.81 -3.63 -6.45
C CYS A 191 -9.97 -3.80 -7.97
N VAL A 192 -10.17 -5.03 -8.48
CA VAL A 192 -10.46 -5.23 -9.91
C VAL A 192 -11.77 -4.55 -10.30
N GLY A 193 -12.82 -4.70 -9.48
CA GLY A 193 -14.08 -3.97 -9.68
C GLY A 193 -13.89 -2.45 -9.58
N GLN A 194 -13.19 -1.99 -8.53
CA GLN A 194 -12.91 -0.57 -8.32
C GLN A 194 -12.09 0.04 -9.47
N THR A 195 -11.25 -0.74 -10.14
CA THR A 195 -10.48 -0.27 -11.31
C THR A 195 -11.42 0.20 -12.42
N LEU A 196 -12.51 -0.51 -12.68
CA LEU A 196 -13.50 -0.10 -13.69
C LEU A 196 -14.19 1.21 -13.31
N VAL A 197 -14.51 1.40 -12.03
CA VAL A 197 -15.11 2.64 -11.50
C VAL A 197 -14.12 3.80 -11.58
N ALA A 198 -12.86 3.57 -11.20
CA ALA A 198 -11.79 4.54 -11.23
C ALA A 198 -11.45 5.01 -12.65
N LEU A 199 -11.49 4.09 -13.63
CA LEU A 199 -11.32 4.44 -15.04
C LEU A 199 -12.39 5.41 -15.54
N LEU A 200 -13.61 5.35 -14.99
CA LEU A 200 -14.69 6.28 -15.31
C LEU A 200 -14.62 7.59 -14.50
N GLY A 201 -13.57 7.80 -13.71
CA GLY A 201 -13.38 8.97 -12.86
C GLY A 201 -14.20 8.94 -11.56
N GLY A 202 -14.76 7.79 -11.19
CA GLY A 202 -15.52 7.60 -9.96
C GLY A 202 -14.69 6.96 -8.84
N LEU A 203 -15.29 6.91 -7.64
CA LEU A 203 -14.78 6.13 -6.51
C LEU A 203 -15.99 5.53 -5.78
N ASP A 204 -16.07 4.20 -5.71
CA ASP A 204 -17.10 3.52 -4.93
C ASP A 204 -16.58 3.24 -3.51
N LEU A 205 -17.21 3.88 -2.50
CA LEU A 205 -16.93 3.66 -1.09
C LEU A 205 -17.88 2.64 -0.43
N SER A 206 -18.88 2.13 -1.15
CA SER A 206 -19.83 1.16 -0.62
C SER A 206 -19.26 -0.27 -0.54
N ILE A 207 -18.15 -0.55 -1.26
CA ILE A 207 -17.58 -1.90 -1.41
C ILE A 207 -17.36 -2.63 -0.06
N PRO A 208 -16.75 -2.04 0.97
CA PRO A 208 -16.57 -2.73 2.25
C PRO A 208 -17.90 -3.08 2.94
N PHE A 209 -18.91 -2.22 2.80
CA PHE A 209 -20.25 -2.44 3.34
C PHE A 209 -20.97 -3.56 2.60
N VAL A 210 -20.84 -3.63 1.27
CA VAL A 210 -21.38 -4.73 0.46
C VAL A 210 -20.70 -6.05 0.82
N ILE A 211 -19.37 -6.06 1.03
CA ILE A 211 -18.64 -7.26 1.48
C ILE A 211 -19.16 -7.72 2.85
N GLY A 212 -19.29 -6.81 3.82
CA GLY A 212 -19.80 -7.12 5.15
C GLY A 212 -21.24 -7.64 5.11
N ALA A 213 -22.13 -6.96 4.37
CA ALA A 213 -23.51 -7.38 4.16
C ALA A 213 -23.62 -8.74 3.47
N SER A 214 -22.77 -8.99 2.48
CA SER A 214 -22.71 -10.27 1.77
C SER A 214 -22.28 -11.41 2.70
N ASN A 215 -21.29 -11.17 3.57
CA ASN A 215 -20.84 -12.16 4.53
C ASN A 215 -21.93 -12.53 5.54
N ILE A 216 -22.60 -11.53 6.11
CA ILE A 216 -23.69 -11.72 7.07
C ILE A 216 -24.91 -12.36 6.39
N GLY A 217 -25.31 -11.84 5.22
CA GLY A 217 -26.45 -12.34 4.46
C GLY A 217 -26.28 -13.79 4.00
N LEU A 218 -25.07 -14.18 3.59
CA LEU A 218 -24.74 -15.56 3.24
C LEU A 218 -24.99 -16.50 4.42
N LEU A 219 -24.43 -16.17 5.59
CA LEU A 219 -24.55 -17.00 6.77
C LEU A 219 -25.99 -17.03 7.30
N PHE A 220 -26.71 -15.91 7.17
CA PHE A 220 -28.11 -15.79 7.56
C PHE A 220 -29.02 -16.69 6.70
N LEU A 221 -28.80 -16.73 5.39
CA LEU A 221 -29.55 -17.64 4.52
C LEU A 221 -29.25 -19.10 4.85
N ILE A 222 -27.98 -19.43 5.11
CA ILE A 222 -27.59 -20.79 5.51
C ILE A 222 -28.23 -21.19 6.85
N SER A 223 -28.29 -20.26 7.82
CA SER A 223 -28.91 -20.54 9.13
C SER A 223 -30.43 -20.71 9.04
N LEU A 224 -31.08 -20.10 8.04
CA LEU A 224 -32.48 -20.35 7.68
C LEU A 224 -32.69 -21.68 6.93
N GLY A 225 -31.64 -22.46 6.69
CA GLY A 225 -31.72 -23.75 6.00
C GLY A 225 -31.63 -23.66 4.46
N VAL A 226 -31.34 -22.48 3.90
CA VAL A 226 -31.13 -22.34 2.46
C VAL A 226 -29.84 -23.10 2.07
N PRO A 227 -29.87 -23.93 1.01
CA PRO A 227 -28.68 -24.62 0.53
C PRO A 227 -27.53 -23.63 0.25
N PRO A 228 -26.29 -23.90 0.72
CA PRO A 228 -25.20 -22.91 0.65
C PRO A 228 -24.85 -22.41 -0.76
N TRP A 229 -25.00 -23.25 -1.78
CA TRP A 229 -24.76 -22.84 -3.18
C TRP A 229 -25.82 -21.83 -3.65
N LEU A 230 -27.07 -21.98 -3.22
CA LEU A 230 -28.16 -21.08 -3.56
C LEU A 230 -28.03 -19.76 -2.78
N ALA A 231 -27.64 -19.84 -1.50
CA ALA A 231 -27.31 -18.67 -0.69
C ALA A 231 -26.18 -17.84 -1.32
N LEU A 232 -25.13 -18.50 -1.83
CA LEU A 232 -24.03 -17.84 -2.56
C LEU A 232 -24.55 -17.09 -3.79
N VAL A 233 -25.38 -17.73 -4.62
CA VAL A 233 -25.97 -17.12 -5.82
C VAL A 233 -26.81 -15.90 -5.45
N PHE A 234 -27.66 -16.01 -4.42
CA PHE A 234 -28.49 -14.90 -3.94
C PHE A 234 -27.65 -13.69 -3.52
N VAL A 235 -26.60 -13.92 -2.74
CA VAL A 235 -25.72 -12.84 -2.27
C VAL A 235 -24.96 -12.18 -3.44
N LEU A 236 -24.52 -12.95 -4.42
CA LEU A 236 -23.89 -12.41 -5.64
C LEU A 236 -24.86 -11.54 -6.44
N ILE A 237 -26.12 -11.97 -6.59
CA ILE A 237 -27.15 -11.19 -7.29
C ILE A 237 -27.43 -9.88 -6.55
N ILE A 238 -27.59 -9.91 -5.22
CA ILE A 238 -27.82 -8.72 -4.40
C ILE A 238 -26.64 -7.76 -4.49
N GLY A 239 -25.40 -8.26 -4.36
CA GLY A 239 -24.20 -7.45 -4.52
C GLY A 239 -24.11 -6.80 -5.91
N GLY A 240 -24.43 -7.55 -6.96
CA GLY A 240 -24.51 -7.04 -8.33
C GLY A 240 -25.60 -5.98 -8.51
N ALA A 241 -26.78 -6.16 -7.91
CA ALA A 241 -27.88 -5.21 -7.95
C ALA A 241 -27.54 -3.90 -7.21
N LEU A 242 -26.86 -3.98 -6.06
CA LEU A 242 -26.37 -2.81 -5.32
C LEU A 242 -25.30 -2.06 -6.12
N GLY A 243 -24.36 -2.77 -6.74
CA GLY A 243 -23.36 -2.17 -7.63
C GLY A 243 -23.98 -1.49 -8.84
N PHE A 244 -24.98 -2.13 -9.46
CA PHE A 244 -25.75 -1.55 -10.56
C PHE A 244 -26.50 -0.28 -10.11
N LEU A 245 -27.16 -0.32 -8.95
CA LEU A 245 -27.87 0.82 -8.39
C LEU A 245 -26.91 1.99 -8.12
N ASN A 246 -25.75 1.74 -7.51
CA ASN A 246 -24.69 2.73 -7.34
C ASN A 246 -24.24 3.33 -8.67
N GLY A 247 -24.05 2.51 -9.70
CA GLY A 247 -23.67 2.95 -11.04
C GLY A 247 -24.73 3.87 -11.67
N VAL A 248 -26.01 3.47 -11.62
CA VAL A 248 -27.12 4.25 -12.17
C VAL A 248 -27.31 5.57 -11.42
N LEU A 249 -27.28 5.53 -10.09
CA LEU A 249 -27.42 6.71 -9.26
C LEU A 249 -26.25 7.69 -9.47
N SER A 250 -25.02 7.18 -9.52
CA SER A 250 -23.83 7.99 -9.82
C SER A 250 -23.90 8.61 -11.22
N TYR A 251 -24.47 7.90 -12.20
CA TYR A 251 -24.68 8.44 -13.54
C TYR A 251 -25.74 9.55 -13.56
N ARG A 252 -26.90 9.33 -12.94
CA ARG A 252 -28.06 10.25 -12.99
C ARG A 252 -27.87 11.49 -12.15
N LEU A 253 -27.35 11.35 -10.94
CA LEU A 253 -27.29 12.46 -10.00
C LEU A 253 -26.14 13.41 -10.28
N GLN A 254 -25.18 13.01 -11.15
CA GLN A 254 -23.99 13.78 -11.58
C GLN A 254 -23.15 14.39 -10.44
N GLY A 255 -23.53 14.18 -9.18
CA GLY A 255 -22.87 14.68 -7.99
C GLY A 255 -21.63 13.85 -7.65
N GLN A 256 -21.00 14.20 -6.52
CA GLN A 256 -19.86 13.45 -5.99
C GLN A 256 -20.26 12.00 -5.68
N ALA A 257 -19.91 11.08 -6.59
CA ALA A 257 -20.14 9.63 -6.47
C ALA A 257 -19.65 9.06 -5.12
N LEU A 258 -18.63 9.70 -4.54
CA LEU A 258 -18.12 9.38 -3.21
C LEU A 258 -19.18 9.51 -2.11
N ILE A 259 -19.92 10.62 -2.07
CA ILE A 259 -20.95 10.86 -1.04
C ILE A 259 -22.11 9.89 -1.20
N LEU A 260 -22.52 9.63 -2.45
CA LEU A 260 -23.61 8.72 -2.76
C LEU A 260 -23.27 7.28 -2.34
N THR A 261 -22.11 6.78 -2.74
CA THR A 261 -21.70 5.40 -2.43
C THR A 261 -21.42 5.22 -0.95
N LEU A 262 -20.91 6.24 -0.25
CA LEU A 262 -20.79 6.23 1.20
C LEU A 262 -22.17 6.17 1.87
N GLY A 263 -23.13 6.98 1.43
CA GLY A 263 -24.51 6.97 1.92
C GLY A 263 -25.21 5.63 1.68
N MET A 264 -25.03 5.04 0.49
CA MET A 264 -25.52 3.69 0.20
C MET A 264 -24.86 2.65 1.11
N GLY A 265 -23.55 2.77 1.36
CA GLY A 265 -22.83 1.93 2.32
C GLY A 265 -23.44 1.98 3.73
N PHE A 266 -23.74 3.17 4.24
CA PHE A 266 -24.41 3.33 5.53
C PHE A 266 -25.84 2.79 5.54
N ALA A 267 -26.59 2.98 4.45
CA ALA A 267 -27.93 2.40 4.32
C ALA A 267 -27.90 0.87 4.35
N ILE A 268 -26.94 0.25 3.65
CA ILE A 268 -26.71 -1.20 3.66
C ILE A 268 -26.34 -1.66 5.07
N ALA A 269 -25.42 -0.98 5.75
CA ALA A 269 -25.02 -1.31 7.11
C ALA A 269 -26.21 -1.26 8.09
N GLY A 270 -27.02 -0.20 8.00
CA GLY A 270 -28.23 -0.04 8.81
C GLY A 270 -29.27 -1.14 8.53
N LEU A 271 -29.47 -1.50 7.26
CA LEU A 271 -30.39 -2.58 6.88
C LEU A 271 -29.93 -3.93 7.41
N VAL A 272 -28.64 -4.23 7.30
CA VAL A 272 -28.05 -5.44 7.89
C VAL A 272 -28.23 -5.45 9.40
N GLN A 273 -27.97 -4.32 10.08
CA GLN A 273 -28.15 -4.20 11.52
C GLN A 273 -29.61 -4.45 11.92
N ILE A 274 -30.58 -3.91 11.19
CA ILE A 274 -32.01 -4.15 11.43
C ILE A 274 -32.32 -5.65 11.28
N LEU A 275 -31.87 -6.27 10.20
CA LEU A 275 -32.10 -7.70 9.94
C LEU A 275 -31.49 -8.61 11.00
N THR A 276 -30.32 -8.26 11.53
CA THR A 276 -29.62 -9.09 12.52
C THR A 276 -30.04 -8.82 13.96
N SER A 277 -30.59 -7.65 14.29
CA SER A 277 -30.91 -7.28 15.68
C SER A 277 -32.41 -7.23 16.00
N ILE A 278 -33.27 -6.84 15.05
CA ILE A 278 -34.70 -6.65 15.32
C ILE A 278 -35.47 -7.93 14.98
N GLY A 279 -36.08 -8.56 15.99
CA GLY A 279 -36.94 -9.74 15.82
C GLY A 279 -36.21 -11.02 15.37
N SER A 280 -34.89 -10.99 15.29
CA SER A 280 -34.07 -12.14 14.91
C SER A 280 -33.71 -12.98 16.15
N SER A 281 -33.63 -14.31 15.99
CA SER A 281 -33.12 -15.22 17.03
C SER A 281 -31.61 -15.06 17.29
N PHE A 282 -30.96 -14.13 16.59
CA PHE A 282 -29.51 -14.00 16.49
C PHE A 282 -28.94 -12.92 17.43
N GLY A 283 -29.76 -12.02 17.97
CA GLY A 283 -29.32 -11.01 18.95
C GLY A 283 -28.15 -10.15 18.45
N GLY A 284 -28.09 -9.87 17.14
CA GLY A 284 -26.99 -9.17 16.49
C GLY A 284 -25.85 -10.06 15.96
N ASN A 285 -25.85 -11.37 16.23
CA ASN A 285 -24.80 -12.31 15.81
C ASN A 285 -25.38 -13.49 15.00
N VAL A 286 -25.05 -13.55 13.72
CA VAL A 286 -25.48 -14.66 12.86
C VAL A 286 -24.50 -15.83 13.00
N PHE A 287 -25.00 -17.00 13.39
CA PHE A 287 -24.22 -18.24 13.47
C PHE A 287 -24.67 -19.23 12.41
N GLY A 288 -23.74 -20.00 11.85
CA GLY A 288 -24.05 -21.05 10.91
C GLY A 288 -22.82 -21.90 10.56
N THR A 289 -23.07 -23.12 10.09
CA THR A 289 -22.00 -24.03 9.65
C THR A 289 -21.81 -23.89 8.15
N VAL A 290 -20.67 -23.33 7.74
CA VAL A 290 -20.29 -23.22 6.33
C VAL A 290 -19.88 -24.60 5.80
N PRO A 291 -20.29 -25.02 4.60
CA PRO A 291 -19.87 -26.31 4.05
C PRO A 291 -18.37 -26.34 3.73
N LYS A 292 -17.76 -27.53 3.80
CA LYS A 292 -16.30 -27.72 3.63
C LYS A 292 -15.75 -27.16 2.31
N TRP A 293 -16.50 -27.26 1.21
CA TRP A 293 -16.06 -26.74 -0.09
C TRP A 293 -15.92 -25.21 -0.08
N LEU A 294 -16.83 -24.51 0.59
CA LEU A 294 -16.82 -23.05 0.70
C LEU A 294 -15.76 -22.58 1.70
N GLN A 295 -15.56 -23.33 2.78
CA GLN A 295 -14.41 -23.12 3.68
C GLN A 295 -13.09 -23.26 2.92
N ASN A 296 -12.94 -24.27 2.06
CA ASN A 296 -11.72 -24.51 1.29
C ASN A 296 -11.38 -23.34 0.35
N LEU A 297 -12.38 -22.60 -0.16
CA LEU A 297 -12.13 -21.44 -1.03
C LEU A 297 -11.31 -20.35 -0.32
N ALA A 298 -11.64 -20.08 0.95
CA ALA A 298 -11.11 -18.95 1.72
C ALA A 298 -10.14 -19.37 2.85
N ALA A 299 -9.89 -20.66 3.06
CA ALA A 299 -8.99 -21.14 4.11
C ALA A 299 -7.52 -20.94 3.74
N MET A 300 -6.68 -20.62 4.73
CA MET A 300 -5.21 -20.52 4.59
C MET A 300 -4.60 -21.85 4.12
N ASN A 301 -5.18 -22.98 4.55
CA ASN A 301 -4.78 -24.33 4.14
C ASN A 301 -5.61 -24.86 2.96
N GLY A 302 -6.34 -23.98 2.27
CA GLY A 302 -7.15 -24.34 1.10
C GLY A 302 -6.29 -24.99 0.01
N ARG A 303 -6.86 -25.98 -0.68
CA ARG A 303 -6.21 -26.69 -1.78
C ARG A 303 -6.96 -26.48 -3.08
N THR A 304 -6.20 -26.32 -4.17
CA THR A 304 -6.72 -26.16 -5.54
C THR A 304 -6.13 -27.26 -6.40
N PHE A 305 -6.97 -28.16 -6.93
CA PHE A 305 -6.52 -29.31 -7.74
C PHE A 305 -5.36 -30.12 -7.11
N GLY A 306 -5.38 -30.28 -5.78
CA GLY A 306 -4.32 -30.98 -5.03
C GLY A 306 -3.12 -30.12 -4.65
N LEU A 307 -2.96 -28.93 -5.24
CA LEU A 307 -1.91 -27.97 -4.87
C LEU A 307 -2.31 -27.23 -3.58
N ALA A 308 -1.34 -27.01 -2.70
CA ALA A 308 -1.52 -26.27 -1.44
C ALA A 308 -1.57 -24.75 -1.67
N VAL A 309 -2.44 -24.31 -2.57
CA VAL A 309 -2.70 -22.90 -2.90
C VAL A 309 -4.20 -22.65 -2.68
N PRO A 310 -4.57 -21.66 -1.84
CA PRO A 310 -5.97 -21.28 -1.66
C PRO A 310 -6.65 -20.93 -3.00
N PRO A 311 -7.84 -21.51 -3.30
CA PRO A 311 -8.56 -21.24 -4.55
C PRO A 311 -8.87 -19.76 -4.80
N THR A 312 -9.07 -18.96 -3.75
CA THR A 312 -9.31 -17.52 -3.88
C THR A 312 -8.19 -16.79 -4.63
N ILE A 313 -6.93 -17.21 -4.47
CA ILE A 313 -5.79 -16.60 -5.18
C ILE A 313 -5.92 -16.84 -6.69
N LEU A 314 -6.27 -18.08 -7.09
CA LEU A 314 -6.50 -18.41 -8.49
C LEU A 314 -7.70 -17.66 -9.05
N LEU A 315 -8.79 -17.59 -8.30
CA LEU A 315 -9.99 -16.83 -8.67
C LEU A 315 -9.67 -15.35 -8.90
N TRP A 316 -8.86 -14.73 -8.03
CA TRP A 316 -8.38 -13.37 -8.22
C TRP A 316 -7.58 -13.21 -9.52
N ILE A 317 -6.61 -14.10 -9.77
CA ILE A 317 -5.80 -14.07 -11.00
C ILE A 317 -6.68 -14.20 -12.25
N VAL A 318 -7.62 -15.16 -12.25
CA VAL A 318 -8.53 -15.39 -13.37
C VAL A 318 -9.40 -14.15 -13.63
N ILE A 319 -10.00 -13.57 -12.60
CA ILE A 319 -10.81 -12.35 -12.72
C ILE A 319 -9.97 -11.19 -13.25
N ALA A 320 -8.76 -11.00 -12.72
CA ALA A 320 -7.85 -9.96 -13.18
C ALA A 320 -7.49 -10.13 -14.66
N ILE A 321 -7.14 -11.35 -15.10
CA ILE A 321 -6.84 -11.66 -16.51
C ILE A 321 -8.06 -11.34 -17.40
N ILE A 322 -9.25 -11.80 -17.01
CA ILE A 322 -10.49 -11.55 -17.77
C ILE A 322 -10.70 -10.04 -17.95
N VAL A 323 -10.56 -9.26 -16.88
CA VAL A 323 -10.76 -7.80 -16.95
C VAL A 323 -9.65 -7.12 -17.74
N ILE A 324 -8.39 -7.53 -17.61
CA ILE A 324 -7.27 -6.97 -18.38
C ILE A 324 -7.46 -7.23 -19.88
N VAL A 325 -7.78 -8.47 -20.25
CA VAL A 325 -8.02 -8.87 -21.65
C VAL A 325 -9.26 -8.15 -22.19
N GLY A 326 -10.35 -8.10 -21.41
CA GLY A 326 -11.57 -7.38 -21.75
C GLY A 326 -11.32 -5.90 -21.99
N LEU A 327 -10.60 -5.22 -21.09
CA LEU A 327 -10.26 -3.80 -21.23
C LEU A 327 -9.37 -3.54 -22.44
N ARG A 328 -8.41 -4.44 -22.74
CA ARG A 328 -7.45 -4.27 -23.84
C ARG A 328 -8.06 -4.54 -25.21
N TYR A 329 -8.88 -5.58 -25.35
CA TYR A 329 -9.29 -6.09 -26.66
C TYR A 329 -10.76 -5.84 -27.01
N SER A 330 -11.65 -5.62 -26.03
CA SER A 330 -13.08 -5.42 -26.31
C SER A 330 -13.41 -3.98 -26.73
N ALA A 331 -14.51 -3.82 -27.47
CA ALA A 331 -15.08 -2.50 -27.76
C ALA A 331 -15.51 -1.78 -26.46
N PHE A 332 -16.08 -2.52 -25.51
CA PHE A 332 -16.48 -2.01 -24.20
C PHE A 332 -15.31 -1.37 -23.44
N GLY A 333 -14.15 -2.02 -23.43
CA GLY A 333 -12.93 -1.48 -22.83
C GLY A 333 -12.51 -0.13 -23.43
N ARG A 334 -12.55 0.00 -24.76
CA ARG A 334 -12.25 1.27 -25.44
C ARG A 334 -13.22 2.38 -25.06
N TYR A 335 -14.52 2.08 -24.93
CA TYR A 335 -15.51 3.06 -24.47
C TYR A 335 -15.26 3.52 -23.03
N ILE A 336 -14.90 2.62 -22.12
CA ILE A 336 -14.54 2.97 -20.74
C ILE A 336 -13.37 3.95 -20.71
N TYR A 337 -12.28 3.65 -21.41
CA TYR A 337 -11.11 4.54 -21.46
C TYR A 337 -11.43 5.89 -22.11
N ALA A 338 -12.23 5.90 -23.19
CA ALA A 338 -12.63 7.12 -23.87
C ALA A 338 -13.49 8.03 -22.96
N LEU A 339 -14.47 7.44 -22.25
CA LEU A 339 -15.31 8.16 -21.29
C LEU A 339 -14.49 8.72 -20.11
N GLY A 340 -13.51 7.97 -19.62
CA GLY A 340 -12.61 8.38 -18.55
C GLY A 340 -11.69 9.54 -18.91
N GLY A 341 -11.21 9.59 -20.16
CA GLY A 341 -10.30 10.62 -20.63
C GLY A 341 -10.98 11.98 -20.83
N ASN A 342 -12.12 12.01 -21.51
CA ASN A 342 -12.92 13.24 -21.64
C ASN A 342 -14.40 12.94 -21.87
N ARG A 343 -15.19 13.10 -20.80
CA ARG A 343 -16.63 12.84 -20.78
C ARG A 343 -17.44 13.70 -21.77
N ARG A 344 -16.92 14.85 -22.21
CA ARG A 344 -17.56 15.71 -23.23
C ARG A 344 -17.28 15.28 -24.65
N SER A 345 -16.11 14.70 -24.93
CA SER A 345 -15.72 14.23 -26.26
C SER A 345 -16.19 12.81 -26.56
N ALA A 346 -16.65 12.07 -25.55
CA ALA A 346 -17.09 10.68 -25.65
C ALA A 346 -18.62 10.50 -25.79
N LYS A 347 -19.39 11.60 -25.82
CA LYS A 347 -20.84 11.59 -26.11
C LYS A 347 -21.08 11.76 -27.60
#